data_AF-A0A540ME86-F1
#
_entry.id   AF-A0A540ME86-F1
#
_cell.length_a   1.000
_cell.length_b   1.000
_cell.length_c   1.000
_cell.angle_alpha   90.00
_cell.angle_beta   90.00
_cell.angle_gamma   90.00
#
_symmetry.space_group_name_H-M   'P 1'
#
loop_
_entity.id
_entity.type
_entity.pdbx_description
1 polymer ?
#
loop_
_entity_poly.entity_id
_entity_poly.type
_entity_poly.pdbx_seq_one_letter_code
_entity_poly.pdbx_strand_id
1 'polypeptide(L)'
;MGQIRPVPPDDNVDRPFELGDKVDAFHLESWWPGVVIKREEDEYTVGFMYPPDLLVLRRSELRSHWDLAYGVWVRAKTELLVLGFW
;
A
#
# COMPACT_ATOMS: atom_id res chain seq x y z
N MET A 1 -10.98 -17.57 13.93
CA MET A 1 -10.29 -18.31 12.86
C MET A 1 -10.40 -17.47 11.60
N GLY A 2 -9.29 -17.13 10.94
CA GLY A 2 -9.29 -16.20 9.80
C GLY A 2 -8.10 -15.24 9.68
N GLN A 3 -7.02 -15.44 10.46
CA GLN A 3 -5.83 -14.57 10.44
C GLN A 3 -4.78 -14.99 9.39
N ILE A 4 -5.01 -16.10 8.67
CA ILE A 4 -4.14 -16.55 7.59
C ILE A 4 -4.90 -16.35 6.28
N ARG A 5 -4.26 -15.68 5.33
CA ARG A 5 -4.72 -15.52 3.96
C ARG A 5 -3.71 -16.15 2.99
N PRO A 6 -4.14 -16.57 1.78
CA PRO A 6 -3.21 -16.98 0.74
C PRO A 6 -2.23 -15.85 0.37
N VAL A 7 -1.28 -16.13 -0.51
CA VAL A 7 -0.44 -15.09 -1.12
C VAL A 7 -1.30 -14.29 -2.12
N PRO A 8 -1.24 -12.95 -2.11
CA PRO A 8 -1.94 -12.12 -3.10
C PRO A 8 -1.34 -12.31 -4.51
N PRO A 9 -2.03 -11.86 -5.57
CA PRO A 9 -1.48 -11.87 -6.93
C PRO A 9 -0.16 -11.10 -7.01
N ASP A 10 0.72 -11.54 -7.91
CA ASP A 10 1.99 -10.87 -8.17
C ASP A 10 1.77 -9.43 -8.64
N ASP A 11 2.66 -8.56 -8.19
CA ASP A 11 2.62 -7.15 -8.55
C ASP A 11 3.36 -6.91 -9.87
N ASN A 12 2.85 -6.00 -10.70
CA ASN A 12 3.54 -5.62 -11.93
C ASN A 12 4.62 -4.58 -11.60
N VAL A 13 5.87 -5.02 -11.51
CA VAL A 13 7.03 -4.20 -11.15
C VAL A 13 7.31 -3.06 -12.13
N ASP A 14 6.94 -3.22 -13.41
CA ASP A 14 7.12 -2.19 -14.45
C ASP A 14 6.05 -1.09 -14.37
N ARG A 15 4.96 -1.35 -13.63
CA ARG A 15 3.91 -0.36 -13.41
C ARG A 15 4.26 0.47 -12.17
N PRO A 16 4.45 1.79 -12.32
CA PRO A 16 4.60 2.65 -11.17
C PRO A 16 3.26 2.83 -10.44
N PHE A 17 3.34 3.21 -9.16
CA PHE A 17 2.17 3.65 -8.41
C PHE A 17 1.89 5.13 -8.66
N GLU A 18 0.64 5.52 -8.50
CA GLU A 18 0.19 6.90 -8.62
C GLU A 18 -0.37 7.42 -7.30
N LEU A 19 -0.55 8.73 -7.22
CA LEU A 19 -1.16 9.38 -6.06
C LEU A 19 -2.52 8.74 -5.72
N GLY A 20 -2.68 8.38 -4.45
CA GLY A 20 -3.88 7.74 -3.90
C GLY A 20 -3.91 6.22 -4.08
N ASP A 21 -2.96 5.61 -4.78
CA ASP A 21 -2.89 4.15 -4.86
C ASP A 21 -2.68 3.57 -3.46
N LYS A 22 -3.50 2.57 -3.12
CA LYS A 22 -3.36 1.83 -1.89
C LYS A 22 -2.34 0.73 -2.09
N VAL A 23 -1.33 0.72 -1.23
CA VAL A 23 -0.17 -0.17 -1.31
C VAL A 23 0.05 -0.89 0.00
N ASP A 24 0.71 -2.03 -0.04
CA ASP A 24 1.41 -2.56 1.12
C ASP A 24 2.87 -2.10 1.04
N ALA A 25 3.37 -1.47 2.10
CA ALA A 25 4.75 -1.03 2.26
C ALA A 25 5.54 -2.02 3.12
N PHE A 26 6.73 -2.41 2.66
CA PHE A 26 7.61 -3.27 3.42
C PHE A 26 8.41 -2.45 4.43
N HIS A 27 8.11 -2.62 5.71
CA HIS A 27 8.76 -1.92 6.80
C HIS A 27 8.82 -2.80 8.06
N LEU A 28 9.97 -2.82 8.74
CA LEU A 28 10.20 -3.65 9.94
C LEU A 28 9.81 -5.12 9.70
N GLU A 29 10.31 -5.70 8.61
CA GLU A 29 10.11 -7.10 8.22
C GLU A 29 8.63 -7.50 7.96
N SER A 30 7.75 -6.52 7.78
CA SER A 30 6.31 -6.74 7.59
C SER A 30 5.74 -5.86 6.48
N TRP A 31 4.58 -6.26 5.95
CA TRP A 31 3.83 -5.51 4.94
C TRP A 31 2.71 -4.71 5.61
N TRP A 32 2.79 -3.38 5.53
CA TRP A 32 1.87 -2.44 6.17
C TRP A 32 1.00 -1.73 5.14
N PRO A 33 -0.34 -1.73 5.29
CA PRO A 33 -1.21 -1.04 4.35
C PRO A 33 -1.06 0.48 4.48
N GLY A 34 -0.89 1.16 3.36
CA GLY A 34 -0.77 2.61 3.28
C GLY A 34 -1.27 3.16 1.94
N VAL A 35 -1.16 4.47 1.77
CA VAL A 35 -1.60 5.18 0.57
C VAL A 35 -0.44 6.01 0.03
N VAL A 36 -0.18 5.94 -1.28
CA VAL A 36 0.81 6.80 -1.94
C VAL A 36 0.30 8.24 -1.91
N ILE A 37 1.03 9.15 -1.25
CA ILE A 37 0.69 10.57 -1.17
C ILE A 37 1.63 11.46 -2.00
N LYS A 38 2.75 10.91 -2.48
CA LYS A 38 3.71 11.59 -3.35
C LYS A 38 4.53 10.56 -4.12
N ARG A 39 4.95 10.91 -5.34
CA ARG A 39 5.92 10.16 -6.14
C ARG A 39 6.94 11.11 -6.76
N GLU A 40 8.22 10.77 -6.62
CA GLU A 40 9.36 11.45 -7.24
C GLU A 40 10.31 10.39 -7.82
N GLU A 41 10.31 10.23 -9.14
CA GLU A 41 11.10 9.20 -9.82
C GLU A 41 10.82 7.76 -9.30
N ASP A 42 11.75 7.17 -8.55
CA ASP A 42 11.67 5.86 -7.89
C ASP A 42 11.30 5.95 -6.39
N GLU A 43 11.18 7.16 -5.84
CA GLU A 43 10.79 7.39 -4.45
C GLU A 43 9.28 7.65 -4.33
N TYR A 44 8.68 7.01 -3.34
CA TYR A 44 7.27 7.08 -3.01
C TYR A 44 7.13 7.48 -1.56
N THR A 45 6.39 8.56 -1.29
CA THR A 45 5.94 8.85 0.07
C THR A 45 4.62 8.13 0.31
N VAL A 46 4.61 7.22 1.27
CA VAL A 46 3.42 6.45 1.69
C VAL A 46 2.95 6.94 3.04
N GLY A 47 1.67 7.28 3.14
CA GLY A 47 1.01 7.63 4.39
C GLY A 47 0.32 6.44 5.03
N PHE A 48 0.45 6.35 6.34
CA PHE A 48 -0.20 5.35 7.20
C PHE A 48 -1.18 6.06 8.13
N MET A 49 -2.30 5.41 8.45
CA MET A 49 -3.30 5.99 9.36
C MET A 49 -3.18 5.47 10.80
N TYR A 50 -2.63 4.27 11.00
CA TYR A 50 -2.66 3.59 12.30
C TYR A 50 -1.34 2.85 12.59
N PRO A 51 -0.39 3.49 13.30
CA PRO A 51 -0.39 4.90 13.69
C PRO A 51 -0.21 5.85 12.48
N PRO A 52 -0.57 7.14 12.61
CA PRO A 52 -0.26 8.14 11.60
C PRO A 52 1.26 8.28 11.43
N ASP A 53 1.75 8.01 10.22
CA ASP A 53 3.17 8.15 9.90
C ASP A 53 3.36 8.30 8.38
N LEU A 54 4.54 8.75 7.96
CA LEU A 54 4.96 8.83 6.57
C LEU A 54 6.29 8.12 6.38
N LEU A 55 6.39 7.27 5.35
CA LEU A 55 7.67 6.67 4.95
C LEU A 55 7.98 7.01 3.49
N VAL A 56 9.26 7.28 3.21
CA VAL A 56 9.79 7.37 1.85
C VAL A 56 10.41 6.03 1.50
N LEU A 57 9.93 5.42 0.42
CA LEU A 57 10.21 4.04 0.04
C LEU A 57 10.50 3.96 -1.46
N ARG A 58 11.26 2.95 -1.88
CA ARG A 58 11.48 2.64 -3.30
C ARG A 58 10.36 1.81 -3.88
N ARG A 59 10.25 1.75 -5.22
CA ARG A 59 9.28 0.87 -5.90
C ARG A 59 9.37 -0.59 -5.45
N SER A 60 10.58 -1.09 -5.18
CA SER A 60 10.84 -2.47 -4.74
C SER A 60 10.35 -2.78 -3.32
N GLU A 61 10.08 -1.75 -2.51
CA GLU A 61 9.59 -1.88 -1.14
C GLU A 61 8.07 -1.76 -1.07
N LEU A 62 7.41 -1.64 -2.23
CA LEU A 62 5.96 -1.48 -2.35
C LEU A 62 5.35 -2.60 -3.19
N ARG A 63 4.11 -2.97 -2.85
CA ARG A 63 3.25 -3.80 -3.72
C ARG A 63 1.82 -3.29 -3.71
N SER A 64 1.04 -3.62 -4.74
CA SER A 64 -0.40 -3.34 -4.78
C SER A 64 -1.11 -3.92 -3.54
N HIS A 65 -1.97 -3.12 -2.88
CA HIS A 65 -2.81 -3.64 -1.80
C HIS A 65 -3.98 -4.48 -2.36
N TRP A 66 -4.20 -5.64 -1.76
CA TRP A 66 -5.27 -6.56 -2.11
C TRP A 66 -6.09 -6.95 -0.88
N ASP A 67 -7.40 -6.79 -0.99
CA ASP A 67 -8.36 -7.28 -0.03
C ASP A 67 -8.76 -8.73 -0.38
N LEU A 68 -8.91 -9.59 0.63
CA LEU A 68 -9.46 -10.92 0.44
C LEU A 68 -10.94 -10.92 0.87
N ALA A 69 -11.84 -10.82 -0.10
CA ALA A 69 -13.28 -10.81 0.15
C ALA A 69 -13.89 -12.13 -0.34
N TYR A 70 -14.54 -12.88 0.56
CA TYR A 70 -15.20 -14.15 0.24
C TYR A 70 -14.29 -15.16 -0.48
N GLY A 71 -13.00 -15.18 -0.13
CA GLY A 71 -12.01 -16.07 -0.75
C GLY A 71 -11.49 -15.59 -2.11
N VAL A 72 -11.86 -14.39 -2.56
CA VAL A 72 -11.42 -13.81 -3.83
C VAL A 72 -10.59 -12.55 -3.57
N TRP A 73 -9.47 -12.43 -4.30
CA TRP A 73 -8.64 -11.24 -4.28
C TRP A 73 -9.31 -10.09 -5.04
N VAL A 74 -9.47 -8.96 -4.36
CA VAL A 74 -10.05 -7.74 -4.91
C VAL A 74 -9.02 -6.62 -4.80
N ARG A 75 -8.78 -5.93 -5.92
CA ARG A 75 -7.82 -4.81 -5.93
C ARG A 75 -8.42 -3.66 -5.13
N ALA A 76 -7.61 -3.10 -4.23
CA ALA A 76 -8.01 -1.93 -3.48
C ALA A 76 -8.31 -0.76 -4.42
N LYS A 77 -9.34 0.02 -4.08
CA LYS A 77 -9.64 1.27 -4.77
C LYS A 77 -8.66 2.34 -4.32
N THR A 78 -8.38 3.27 -5.21
CA THR A 78 -7.64 4.50 -4.90
C THR A 78 -8.34 5.23 -3.75
N GLU A 79 -7.56 5.70 -2.80
CA GLU A 79 -8.01 6.36 -1.57
C GLU A 79 -7.29 7.70 -1.46
N LEU A 80 -8.01 8.78 -1.19
CA LEU A 80 -7.39 10.07 -0.89
C LEU A 80 -7.17 10.13 0.61
N LEU A 81 -5.91 10.13 1.03
CA LEU A 81 -5.58 10.28 2.43
C LEU A 81 -5.65 11.78 2.78
N VAL A 82 -6.70 12.15 3.50
CA VAL A 82 -6.89 13.53 3.98
C VAL A 82 -6.05 13.71 5.24
N LEU A 83 -4.82 14.21 5.07
CA LEU A 83 -3.95 14.59 6.17
C LEU A 83 -4.43 15.92 6.78
N GLY A 84 -5.50 15.87 7.57
CA GLY A 84 -5.96 17.04 8.32
C GLY A 84 -7.35 16.84 8.90
N PHE A 85 -7.41 16.51 10.19
CA PHE A 85 -8.33 17.00 11.23
C PHE A 85 -7.93 16.31 12.55
N TRP A 86 -6.88 16.82 13.19
CA TRP A 86 -6.59 16.63 14.63
C TRP A 86 -6.33 18.00 15.23
#